data_AF-A0A2V6UZJ7-F1
#
_entry.id   AF-A0A2V6UZJ7-F1
#
_cell.length_a   1.000
_cell.length_b   1.000
_cell.length_c   1.000
_cell.angle_alpha   90.00
_cell.angle_beta   90.00
_cell.angle_gamma   90.00
#
_symmetry.space_group_name_H-M   'P 1'
#
loop_
_entity.id
_entity.type
_entity.pdbx_description
1 polymer ?
#
loop_
_entity_poly.entity_id
_entity_poly.type
_entity_poly.pdbx_seq_one_letter_code
_entity_poly.pdbx_strand_id
1 'polypeptide(L)'
;MQVDSNDAALIERCRAGDLTAFEPLVEKYRQRVYRLAYNVLRDADEARDVSQDAFIRAFQALPSFRGDSAFYTWLFRIVMNVARDRVRQHAARGRAFGTERVDEKDWDRTLVDPGTAPDASAAQIEERERIMRALATLSEQHRTIIMLSDLEGLSYREIAEVLSIPMGTVMSRLHNARKRLRDSLGPLLVVLLVLLLALVAAHAEAQQVVRFGTRIVLASDTPPQTAPSRAPEPPDERLEAFLPKLRQLFRYNHYTSLERYRGEVKVGATQRWPVPGDRQLEVTPQSVRKDTVTFNVRLIRGSVAEVATSIQAQSGNPAVIGGPRHGAGTLIIILWTNPTP
;
A
#
# COMPACT_ATOMS: atom_id res chain seq x y z
N MET A 1 -4.04 -13.62 11.12
CA MET A 1 -5.39 -13.04 10.95
C MET A 1 -5.36 -12.23 9.66
N GLN A 2 -6.05 -12.69 8.61
CA GLN A 2 -6.10 -11.98 7.32
C GLN A 2 -6.76 -10.62 7.55
N VAL A 3 -5.99 -9.55 7.38
CA VAL A 3 -6.54 -8.20 7.43
C VAL A 3 -7.23 -7.95 6.09
N ASP A 4 -8.57 -8.05 6.06
CA ASP A 4 -9.38 -7.63 4.91
C ASP A 4 -9.00 -6.19 4.49
N SER A 5 -8.85 -5.90 3.19
CA SER A 5 -8.57 -4.53 2.69
C SER A 5 -9.81 -3.75 2.35
N ASN A 6 -10.93 -4.48 2.31
CA ASN A 6 -12.20 -3.94 1.92
C ASN A 6 -12.81 -3.26 3.14
N ASP A 7 -12.90 -1.94 3.10
CA ASP A 7 -13.46 -1.16 4.20
C ASP A 7 -14.88 -1.62 4.52
N ALA A 8 -15.68 -1.96 3.49
CA ALA A 8 -17.03 -2.45 3.69
C ALA A 8 -17.06 -3.75 4.51
N ALA A 9 -16.18 -4.71 4.19
CA ALA A 9 -16.11 -5.99 4.92
C ALA A 9 -15.66 -5.80 6.38
N LEU A 10 -14.67 -4.93 6.60
CA LEU A 10 -14.21 -4.57 7.95
C LEU A 10 -15.32 -3.87 8.75
N ILE A 11 -16.06 -2.95 8.13
CA ILE A 11 -17.17 -2.23 8.76
C ILE A 11 -18.29 -3.19 9.16
N GLU A 12 -18.68 -4.13 8.27
CA GLU A 12 -19.70 -5.12 8.61
C GLU A 12 -19.27 -6.02 9.78
N ARG A 13 -18.00 -6.42 9.83
CA ARG A 13 -17.45 -7.17 10.97
C ARG A 13 -17.48 -6.35 12.27
N CYS A 14 -17.08 -5.08 12.21
CA CYS A 14 -17.17 -4.19 13.37
C CYS A 14 -18.63 -4.05 13.86
N ARG A 15 -19.59 -3.94 12.96
CA ARG A 15 -21.03 -3.89 13.30
C ARG A 15 -21.54 -5.19 13.91
N ALA A 16 -20.98 -6.33 13.51
CA ALA A 16 -21.25 -7.62 14.11
C ALA A 16 -20.60 -7.83 15.49
N GLY A 17 -19.89 -6.83 16.02
CA GLY A 17 -19.26 -6.86 17.34
C GLY A 17 -17.78 -7.29 17.35
N ASP A 18 -17.18 -7.51 16.17
CA ASP A 18 -15.74 -7.79 16.06
C ASP A 18 -14.92 -6.50 16.19
N LEU A 19 -14.53 -6.17 17.42
CA LEU A 19 -13.73 -4.96 17.70
C LEU A 19 -12.36 -4.99 17.02
N THR A 20 -11.82 -6.17 16.73
CA THR A 20 -10.51 -6.32 16.09
C THR A 20 -10.54 -5.96 14.60
N ALA A 21 -11.73 -5.93 13.98
CA ALA A 21 -11.88 -5.50 12.59
C ALA A 21 -11.67 -3.98 12.40
N PHE A 22 -11.67 -3.19 13.48
CA PHE A 22 -11.42 -1.75 13.39
C PHE A 22 -9.94 -1.39 13.27
N GLU A 23 -9.05 -2.19 13.85
CA GLU A 23 -7.60 -1.95 13.84
C GLU A 23 -7.02 -1.82 12.41
N PRO A 24 -7.39 -2.69 11.44
CA PRO A 24 -7.08 -2.49 10.04
C PRO A 24 -7.51 -1.15 9.43
N LEU A 25 -8.67 -0.62 9.83
CA LEU A 25 -9.14 0.69 9.37
C LEU A 25 -8.25 1.79 9.96
N VAL A 26 -7.92 1.69 11.25
CA VAL A 26 -7.00 2.64 11.90
C VAL A 26 -5.65 2.63 11.19
N GLU A 27 -5.05 1.46 10.97
CA GLU A 27 -3.73 1.36 10.33
C GLU A 27 -3.74 1.95 8.92
N LYS A 28 -4.81 1.71 8.16
CA LYS A 28 -4.98 2.25 6.80
C LYS A 28 -5.12 3.77 6.77
N TYR A 29 -5.78 4.37 7.77
CA TYR A 29 -6.13 5.79 7.74
C TYR A 29 -5.32 6.68 8.68
N ARG A 30 -4.52 6.13 9.60
CA ARG A 30 -3.85 6.90 10.67
C ARG A 30 -3.00 8.06 10.17
N GLN A 31 -2.21 7.83 9.11
CA GLN A 31 -1.35 8.87 8.56
C GLN A 31 -2.17 9.97 7.88
N ARG A 32 -3.22 9.60 7.15
CA ARG A 32 -4.13 10.55 6.47
C ARG A 32 -4.89 11.42 7.49
N VAL A 33 -5.40 10.80 8.55
CA VAL A 33 -6.07 11.47 9.67
C VAL A 33 -5.13 12.44 10.38
N TYR A 34 -3.92 11.98 10.71
CA TYR A 34 -2.90 12.83 11.34
C TYR A 34 -2.54 14.04 10.46
N ARG A 35 -2.29 13.82 9.17
CA ARG A 35 -1.99 14.93 8.24
C ARG A 35 -3.11 15.97 8.22
N LEU A 36 -4.37 15.52 8.24
CA LEU A 36 -5.53 16.41 8.20
C LEU A 36 -5.66 17.20 9.51
N ALA A 37 -5.51 16.53 10.66
CA ALA A 37 -5.52 17.18 11.97
C ALA A 37 -4.38 18.21 12.10
N TYR A 38 -3.17 17.84 11.72
CA TYR A 38 -2.00 18.72 11.74
C TYR A 38 -2.17 19.92 10.79
N ASN A 39 -2.81 19.74 9.64
CA ASN A 39 -3.15 20.83 8.73
C ASN A 39 -4.00 21.94 9.36
N VAL A 40 -4.92 21.55 10.23
CA VAL A 40 -5.81 22.46 10.93
C VAL A 40 -5.12 23.06 12.16
N LEU A 41 -4.44 22.23 12.97
CA LEU A 41 -3.96 22.61 14.30
C LEU A 41 -2.58 23.24 14.31
N ARG A 42 -1.69 22.83 13.37
CA ARG A 42 -0.28 23.25 13.31
C ARG A 42 0.54 22.92 14.56
N ASP A 43 0.09 21.94 15.33
CA ASP A 43 0.76 21.44 16.52
C ASP A 43 0.75 19.91 16.47
N ALA A 44 1.91 19.28 16.67
CA ALA A 44 2.11 17.86 16.46
C ALA A 44 1.45 17.02 17.57
N ASP A 45 1.49 17.48 18.81
CA ASP A 45 0.90 16.78 19.94
C ASP A 45 -0.62 16.88 19.90
N GLU A 46 -1.13 18.08 19.65
CA GLU A 46 -2.56 18.32 19.40
C GLU A 46 -3.08 17.51 18.22
N ALA A 47 -2.31 17.38 17.14
CA ALA A 47 -2.69 16.56 15.99
C ALA A 47 -2.72 15.07 16.31
N ARG A 48 -1.79 14.55 17.14
CA ARG A 48 -1.83 13.16 17.61
C ARG A 48 -3.07 12.90 18.46
N ASP A 49 -3.36 13.80 19.40
CA ASP A 49 -4.54 13.70 20.26
C ASP A 49 -5.84 13.74 19.46
N VAL A 50 -5.99 14.73 18.57
CA VAL A 50 -7.18 14.85 17.72
C VAL A 50 -7.34 13.64 16.80
N SER A 51 -6.24 13.04 16.33
CA SER A 51 -6.30 11.81 15.54
C SER A 51 -6.84 10.64 16.35
N GLN A 52 -6.34 10.45 17.57
CA GLN A 52 -6.82 9.40 18.49
C GLN A 52 -8.30 9.61 18.83
N ASP A 53 -8.66 10.82 19.25
CA ASP A 53 -10.04 11.21 19.56
C ASP A 53 -10.97 10.96 18.36
N ALA A 54 -10.54 11.29 17.15
CA ALA A 54 -11.32 11.07 15.94
C ALA A 54 -11.54 9.58 15.67
N PHE A 55 -10.53 8.71 15.86
CA PHE A 55 -10.71 7.27 15.72
C PHE A 55 -11.61 6.68 16.80
N ILE A 56 -11.52 7.14 18.05
CA ILE A 56 -12.41 6.71 19.13
C ILE A 56 -13.86 7.10 18.82
N ARG A 57 -14.09 8.35 18.38
CA ARG A 57 -15.43 8.82 17.97
C ARG A 57 -15.94 8.09 16.74
N ALA A 58 -15.06 7.80 15.78
CA ALA A 58 -15.41 7.01 14.59
C ALA A 58 -15.80 5.59 14.97
N PHE A 59 -15.08 4.94 15.88
CA PHE A 59 -15.45 3.62 16.39
C PHE A 59 -16.82 3.62 17.07
N GLN A 60 -17.06 4.57 17.97
CA GLN A 60 -18.33 4.71 18.69
C GLN A 60 -19.51 5.03 17.75
N ALA A 61 -19.28 5.82 16.71
CA ALA A 61 -20.32 6.21 15.76
C ALA A 61 -20.47 5.23 14.59
N LEU A 62 -19.57 4.25 14.43
CA LEU A 62 -19.55 3.30 13.32
C LEU A 62 -20.87 2.52 13.12
N PRO A 63 -21.59 2.10 14.19
CA PRO A 63 -22.89 1.44 14.03
C PRO A 63 -23.93 2.31 13.32
N SER A 64 -23.81 3.64 13.41
CA SER A 64 -24.73 4.62 12.78
C SER A 64 -24.31 5.04 11.37
N PHE A 65 -23.10 4.66 10.93
CA PHE A 65 -22.66 4.92 9.56
C PHE A 65 -23.56 4.17 8.59
N ARG A 66 -24.13 4.83 7.58
CA ARG A 66 -25.10 4.20 6.65
C ARG A 66 -24.49 3.75 5.32
N GLY A 67 -23.25 4.12 5.03
CA GLY A 67 -22.63 3.87 3.73
C GLY A 67 -23.07 4.85 2.62
N ASP A 68 -23.78 5.93 2.98
CA ASP A 68 -24.20 6.99 2.03
C ASP A 68 -23.01 7.71 1.36
N SER A 69 -21.83 7.61 1.96
CA SER A 69 -20.54 8.11 1.45
C SER A 69 -19.47 7.04 1.62
N ALA A 70 -18.30 7.20 1.00
CA ALA A 70 -17.14 6.39 1.34
C ALA A 70 -16.76 6.56 2.82
N PHE A 71 -16.21 5.51 3.44
CA PHE A 71 -15.84 5.53 4.86
C PHE A 71 -14.83 6.63 5.19
N TYR A 72 -13.81 6.80 4.34
CA TYR A 72 -12.79 7.82 4.56
C TYR A 72 -13.37 9.24 4.53
N THR A 73 -14.37 9.51 3.69
CA THR A 73 -15.08 10.80 3.63
C THR A 73 -15.83 11.07 4.94
N TRP A 74 -16.51 10.06 5.48
CA TRP A 74 -17.18 10.15 6.76
C TRP A 74 -16.20 10.35 7.93
N LEU A 75 -15.09 9.60 7.94
CA LEU A 75 -14.02 9.71 8.93
C LEU A 75 -13.40 11.12 8.90
N PHE A 76 -13.09 11.65 7.72
CA PHE A 76 -12.52 12.99 7.59
C PHE A 76 -13.46 14.08 8.12
N ARG A 77 -14.78 13.89 7.99
CA ARG A 77 -15.75 14.80 8.62
C ARG A 77 -15.64 14.78 10.15
N ILE A 78 -15.45 13.61 10.75
CA ILE A 78 -15.21 13.48 12.20
C ILE A 78 -13.92 14.22 12.58
N VAL A 79 -12.82 13.98 11.86
CA VAL A 79 -11.53 14.66 12.11
C VAL A 79 -11.68 16.17 12.05
N MET A 80 -12.33 16.70 11.01
CA MET A 80 -12.56 18.14 10.86
C MET A 80 -13.40 18.71 12.00
N ASN A 81 -14.40 17.98 12.49
CA ASN A 81 -15.21 18.42 13.61
C ASN A 81 -14.38 18.47 14.91
N VAL A 82 -13.64 17.40 15.22
CA VAL A 82 -12.78 17.34 16.42
C VAL A 82 -11.70 18.43 16.37
N ALA A 83 -11.04 18.60 15.24
CA ALA A 83 -10.01 19.63 15.06
C ALA A 83 -10.58 21.05 15.24
N ARG A 84 -11.74 21.35 14.67
CA ARG A 84 -12.41 22.66 14.84
C ARG A 84 -12.83 22.92 16.28
N ASP A 85 -13.31 21.89 16.98
CA ASP A 85 -13.64 22.01 18.41
C ASP A 85 -12.40 22.33 19.24
N ARG A 86 -11.27 21.67 18.95
CA ARG A 86 -9.98 21.95 19.59
C ARG A 86 -9.50 23.38 19.31
N VAL A 87 -9.56 23.85 18.07
CA VAL A 87 -9.24 25.25 17.69
C VAL A 87 -10.12 26.25 18.47
N ARG A 88 -11.42 25.99 18.61
CA ARG A 88 -12.34 26.84 19.39
C ARG A 88 -11.95 26.90 20.86
N GLN A 89 -11.56 25.76 21.45
CA GLN A 89 -11.10 25.69 22.85
C GLN A 89 -9.80 26.47 23.05
N HIS A 90 -8.82 26.37 22.15
CA HIS A 90 -7.59 27.17 22.22
C HIS A 90 -7.88 28.66 22.08
N ALA A 91 -8.77 29.06 21.17
CA ALA A 91 -9.14 30.46 21.04
C ALA A 91 -9.82 31.00 22.31
N ALA A 92 -10.60 30.17 23.02
CA ALA A 92 -11.17 30.54 24.31
C ALA A 92 -10.10 30.66 25.42
N ARG A 93 -9.15 29.71 25.49
CA ARG A 93 -8.05 29.72 26.47
C ARG A 93 -7.04 30.86 26.22
N GLY A 94 -6.69 31.12 24.96
CA GLY A 94 -5.77 32.18 24.56
C GLY A 94 -6.31 33.59 24.83
N ARG A 95 -7.64 33.77 24.78
CA ARG A 95 -8.29 35.01 25.27
C ARG A 95 -8.23 35.16 26.79
N ALA A 96 -8.12 34.07 27.53
CA ALA A 96 -8.07 34.08 28.99
C ALA A 96 -6.64 34.18 29.56
N PHE A 97 -5.62 33.66 28.86
CA PHE A 97 -4.26 33.52 29.41
C PHE A 97 -3.10 33.94 28.48
N GLY A 98 -3.36 34.49 27.29
CA GLY A 98 -2.32 34.80 26.29
C GLY A 98 -1.87 33.56 25.51
N THR A 99 -1.34 33.74 24.29
CA THR A 99 -0.96 32.63 23.38
C THR A 99 0.54 32.50 23.24
N GLU A 100 1.09 31.35 23.61
CA GLU A 100 2.42 30.90 23.18
C GLU A 100 2.20 29.98 21.95
N ARG A 101 2.80 30.33 20.80
CA ARG A 101 2.77 29.51 19.58
C ARG A 101 4.11 28.81 19.43
N VAL A 102 4.10 27.51 19.22
CA VAL A 102 5.29 26.69 18.97
C VAL A 102 5.64 26.70 17.47
N ASP A 103 6.94 26.55 17.21
CA ASP A 103 7.67 26.79 15.97
C ASP A 103 7.34 25.83 14.80
N GLU A 104 7.42 26.36 13.57
CA GLU A 104 6.83 25.82 12.33
C GLU A 104 7.57 24.63 11.66
N LYS A 105 8.34 23.82 12.42
CA LYS A 105 9.30 22.84 11.86
C LYS A 105 8.74 21.44 11.54
N ASP A 106 7.55 21.08 12.03
CA ASP A 106 7.01 19.72 11.86
C ASP A 106 6.17 19.50 10.59
N TRP A 107 5.88 20.57 9.82
CA TRP A 107 5.19 20.47 8.53
C TRP A 107 5.97 19.64 7.51
N ASP A 108 7.30 19.70 7.58
CA ASP A 108 8.18 18.90 6.74
C ASP A 108 7.95 17.39 6.89
N ARG A 109 7.80 16.88 8.12
CA ARG A 109 7.67 15.43 8.37
C ARG A 109 6.29 14.88 8.06
N THR A 110 5.35 15.76 7.73
CA THR A 110 3.93 15.43 7.57
C THR A 110 3.54 15.34 6.08
N LEU A 111 4.20 16.12 5.21
CA LEU A 111 4.11 15.99 3.75
C LEU A 111 5.07 14.94 3.17
N VAL A 112 6.04 14.50 3.96
CA VAL A 112 6.97 13.44 3.58
C VAL A 112 6.72 12.21 4.43
N ASP A 113 6.60 11.06 3.77
CA ASP A 113 6.57 9.80 4.46
C ASP A 113 7.91 9.60 5.19
N PRO A 114 7.95 9.37 6.52
CA PRO A 114 9.20 9.26 7.29
C PRO A 114 10.14 8.11 6.86
N GLY A 115 9.75 7.29 5.88
CA GLY A 115 10.55 6.20 5.32
C GLY A 115 11.54 6.58 4.22
N THR A 116 11.62 7.85 3.80
CA THR A 116 12.61 8.26 2.78
C THR A 116 14.05 8.24 3.32
N ALA A 117 14.87 7.37 2.74
CA ALA A 117 16.32 7.32 2.92
C ALA A 117 17.00 8.67 2.58
N PRO A 118 18.16 8.97 3.20
CA PRO A 118 18.80 10.28 3.12
C PRO A 118 19.65 10.47 1.86
N ASP A 119 19.02 10.52 0.67
CA ASP A 119 19.70 10.85 -0.61
C ASP A 119 18.87 11.85 -1.44
N ALA A 120 18.27 12.86 -0.80
CA ALA A 120 17.66 13.97 -1.52
C ALA A 120 18.75 14.93 -2.03
N SER A 121 18.80 15.19 -3.33
CA SER A 121 19.71 16.20 -3.89
C SER A 121 19.40 17.60 -3.32
N ALA A 122 20.41 18.47 -3.23
CA ALA A 122 20.23 19.84 -2.72
C ALA A 122 19.10 20.61 -3.43
N ALA A 123 18.95 20.40 -4.75
CA ALA A 123 17.87 20.98 -5.55
C ALA A 123 16.47 20.51 -5.13
N GLN A 124 16.33 19.25 -4.69
CA GLN A 124 15.06 18.68 -4.23
C GLN A 124 14.69 19.22 -2.84
N ILE A 125 15.68 19.46 -1.98
CA ILE A 125 15.48 20.09 -0.67
C ILE A 125 15.05 21.56 -0.85
N GLU A 126 15.77 22.31 -1.70
CA GLU A 126 15.45 23.72 -1.98
C GLU A 126 14.05 23.90 -2.58
N GLU A 127 13.67 23.03 -3.53
CA GLU A 127 12.34 23.06 -4.15
C GLU A 127 11.24 22.69 -3.15
N ARG A 128 11.50 21.68 -2.29
CA ARG A 128 10.58 21.35 -1.19
C ARG A 128 10.39 22.53 -0.25
N GLU A 129 11.46 23.17 0.21
CA GLU A 129 11.38 24.36 1.07
C GLU A 129 10.61 25.50 0.41
N ARG A 130 10.76 25.67 -0.91
CA ARG A 130 10.00 26.65 -1.69
C ARG A 130 8.50 26.33 -1.68
N ILE A 131 8.13 25.07 -1.90
CA ILE A 131 6.73 24.60 -1.82
C ILE A 131 6.17 24.81 -0.42
N MET A 132 6.93 24.46 0.62
CA MET A 132 6.51 24.63 2.02
C MET A 132 6.25 26.09 2.36
N ARG A 133 7.16 26.99 1.97
CA ARG A 133 6.98 28.44 2.14
C ARG A 133 5.73 28.94 1.43
N ALA A 134 5.48 28.50 0.19
CA ALA A 134 4.28 28.89 -0.54
C ALA A 134 3.00 28.36 0.12
N LEU A 135 2.99 27.11 0.60
CA LEU A 135 1.88 26.55 1.37
C LEU A 135 1.65 27.30 2.68
N ALA A 136 2.70 27.76 3.35
CA ALA A 136 2.60 28.54 4.58
C ALA A 136 1.87 29.89 4.37
N THR A 137 1.97 30.49 3.18
CA THR A 137 1.25 31.75 2.83
C THR A 137 -0.27 31.58 2.68
N LEU A 138 -0.74 30.34 2.52
CA LEU A 138 -2.17 30.08 2.37
C LEU A 138 -2.87 30.10 3.72
N SER A 139 -4.11 30.61 3.72
CA SER A 139 -4.99 30.44 4.88
C SER A 139 -5.27 28.96 5.14
N GLU A 140 -5.57 28.61 6.39
CA GLU A 140 -5.95 27.24 6.79
C GLU A 140 -7.02 26.65 5.86
N GLN A 141 -8.05 27.43 5.51
CA GLN A 141 -9.13 27.00 4.61
C GLN A 141 -8.62 26.66 3.20
N HIS A 142 -7.67 27.43 2.67
CA HIS A 142 -7.06 27.18 1.37
C HIS A 142 -6.13 25.96 1.40
N ARG A 143 -5.35 25.79 2.47
CA ARG A 143 -4.49 24.61 2.64
C ARG A 143 -5.31 23.34 2.75
N THR A 144 -6.36 23.37 3.58
CA THR A 144 -7.27 22.24 3.77
C THR A 144 -7.93 21.82 2.47
N ILE A 145 -8.42 22.77 1.67
CA ILE A 145 -9.13 22.42 0.44
C ILE A 145 -8.20 21.87 -0.65
N ILE A 146 -6.96 22.38 -0.72
CA ILE A 146 -5.92 21.82 -1.60
C ILE A 146 -5.51 20.44 -1.13
N MET A 147 -5.29 20.25 0.17
CA MET A 147 -4.96 18.93 0.71
C MET A 147 -6.05 17.90 0.37
N LEU A 148 -7.32 18.22 0.60
CA LEU A 148 -8.42 17.29 0.32
C LEU A 148 -8.56 17.00 -1.18
N SER A 149 -8.39 18.00 -2.05
CA SER A 149 -8.49 17.83 -3.51
C SER A 149 -7.28 17.15 -4.12
N ASP A 150 -6.10 17.73 -3.90
CA ASP A 150 -4.90 17.47 -4.69
C ASP A 150 -3.99 16.41 -4.06
N LEU A 151 -4.04 16.24 -2.72
CA LEU A 151 -3.30 15.18 -2.01
C LEU A 151 -4.17 13.95 -1.74
N GLU A 152 -5.38 14.16 -1.24
CA GLU A 152 -6.28 13.08 -0.83
C GLU A 152 -7.19 12.59 -1.96
N GLY A 153 -7.28 13.34 -3.07
CA GLY A 153 -7.99 12.95 -4.29
C GLY A 153 -9.51 13.02 -4.22
N LEU A 154 -10.09 13.78 -3.27
CA LEU A 154 -11.54 13.83 -3.08
C LEU A 154 -12.22 14.61 -4.21
N SER A 155 -13.39 14.12 -4.62
CA SER A 155 -14.29 14.89 -5.49
C SER A 155 -14.80 16.14 -4.79
N TYR A 156 -15.24 17.15 -5.56
CA TYR A 156 -15.76 18.38 -4.97
C TYR A 156 -16.96 18.15 -4.06
N ARG A 157 -17.76 17.11 -4.36
CA ARG A 157 -18.88 16.66 -3.53
C ARG A 157 -18.42 16.16 -2.18
N GLU A 158 -17.44 15.28 -2.17
CA GLU A 158 -16.88 14.73 -0.93
C GLU A 158 -16.19 15.83 -0.10
N ILE A 159 -15.50 16.77 -0.74
CA ILE A 159 -14.91 17.93 -0.06
C ILE A 159 -16.01 18.79 0.60
N ALA A 160 -17.10 19.06 -0.13
CA ALA A 160 -18.24 19.79 0.39
C ALA A 160 -18.85 19.11 1.63
N GLU A 161 -18.97 17.78 1.58
CA GLU A 161 -19.46 16.96 2.69
C GLU A 161 -18.50 16.97 3.90
N VAL A 162 -17.20 16.75 3.68
CA VAL A 162 -16.15 16.76 4.72
C VAL A 162 -16.08 18.10 5.43
N LEU A 163 -16.08 19.19 4.66
CA LEU A 163 -15.93 20.54 5.21
C LEU A 163 -17.26 21.15 5.67
N SER A 164 -18.39 20.55 5.31
CA SER A 164 -19.74 21.06 5.51
C SER A 164 -19.93 22.47 4.93
N ILE A 165 -19.61 22.63 3.65
CA ILE A 165 -19.72 23.89 2.90
C ILE A 165 -20.39 23.67 1.54
N PRO A 166 -21.01 24.70 0.93
CA PRO A 166 -21.58 24.57 -0.41
C PRO A 166 -20.55 24.21 -1.48
N MET A 167 -20.98 23.44 -2.49
CA MET A 167 -20.14 23.07 -3.64
C MET A 167 -19.52 24.30 -4.35
N GLY A 168 -20.30 25.38 -4.52
CA GLY A 168 -19.80 26.63 -5.12
C GLY A 168 -18.68 27.28 -4.27
N THR A 169 -18.72 27.10 -2.95
CA THR A 169 -17.64 27.53 -2.05
C THR A 169 -16.40 26.65 -2.22
N VAL A 170 -16.56 25.35 -2.48
CA VAL A 170 -15.44 24.46 -2.81
C VAL A 170 -14.72 24.94 -4.08
N MET A 171 -15.47 25.13 -5.16
CA MET A 171 -14.92 25.56 -6.45
C MET A 171 -14.19 26.91 -6.36
N SER A 172 -14.82 27.91 -5.74
CA SER A 172 -14.23 29.24 -5.59
C SER A 172 -13.01 29.25 -4.68
N ARG A 173 -13.04 28.55 -3.53
CA ARG A 173 -11.87 28.43 -2.64
C ARG A 173 -10.71 27.69 -3.30
N LEU A 174 -10.97 26.61 -4.02
CA LEU A 174 -9.94 25.84 -4.71
C LEU A 174 -9.31 26.67 -5.84
N HIS A 175 -10.12 27.40 -6.61
CA HIS A 175 -9.62 28.34 -7.61
C HIS A 175 -8.69 29.38 -6.99
N ASN A 176 -9.11 30.03 -5.91
CA ASN A 176 -8.34 31.07 -5.23
C ASN A 176 -7.06 30.52 -4.59
N ALA A 177 -7.14 29.35 -3.96
CA ALA A 177 -5.99 28.69 -3.35
C ALA A 177 -4.93 28.33 -4.41
N ARG A 178 -5.35 27.74 -5.54
CA ARG A 178 -4.46 27.41 -6.66
C ARG A 178 -3.90 28.67 -7.33
N LYS A 179 -4.68 29.76 -7.42
CA LYS A 179 -4.19 31.04 -7.93
C LYS A 179 -3.03 31.56 -7.08
N ARG A 180 -3.20 31.60 -5.76
CA ARG A 180 -2.14 32.05 -4.83
C ARG A 180 -0.88 31.18 -4.90
N LEU A 181 -1.03 29.86 -5.04
CA LEU A 181 0.11 28.98 -5.24
C LEU A 181 0.81 29.25 -6.58
N ARG A 182 0.07 29.47 -7.67
CA ARG A 182 0.67 29.86 -8.96
C ARG A 182 1.40 31.19 -8.88
N ASP A 183 0.87 32.17 -8.14
CA ASP A 183 1.52 33.46 -7.98
C ASP A 183 2.83 33.34 -7.18
N SER A 184 2.94 32.36 -6.28
CA SER A 184 4.13 32.13 -5.43
C SER A 184 5.16 31.15 -6.02
N LEU A 185 4.69 30.15 -6.77
CA LEU A 185 5.51 29.03 -7.29
C LEU A 185 5.65 29.05 -8.82
N GLY A 186 4.78 29.75 -9.54
CA GLY A 186 4.69 29.73 -11.00
C GLY A 186 3.65 28.74 -11.55
N PRO A 187 3.40 28.74 -12.88
CA PRO A 187 2.22 28.10 -13.49
C PRO A 187 2.18 26.56 -13.50
N LEU A 188 3.33 25.89 -13.47
CA LEU A 188 3.44 24.44 -13.73
C LEU A 188 3.61 23.56 -12.48
N LEU A 189 3.88 24.16 -11.32
CA LEU A 189 4.36 23.43 -10.15
C LEU A 189 3.28 22.64 -9.39
N VAL A 190 2.01 23.05 -9.41
CA VAL A 190 0.93 22.32 -8.71
C VAL A 190 0.62 20.98 -9.40
N VAL A 191 0.62 20.97 -10.74
CA VAL A 191 0.48 19.73 -11.53
C VAL A 191 1.71 18.85 -11.33
N LEU A 192 2.90 19.45 -11.26
CA LEU A 192 4.13 18.75 -10.94
C LEU A 192 4.11 18.14 -9.54
N LEU A 193 3.56 18.82 -8.54
CA LEU A 193 3.49 18.36 -7.15
C LEU A 193 2.64 17.09 -7.01
N VAL A 194 1.48 17.06 -7.66
CA VAL A 194 0.58 15.89 -7.69
C VAL A 194 1.26 14.74 -8.44
N LEU A 195 1.91 15.02 -9.57
CA LEU A 195 2.70 14.02 -10.30
C LEU A 195 3.88 13.51 -9.48
N LEU A 196 4.55 14.36 -8.71
CA LEU A 196 5.72 14.01 -7.91
C LEU A 196 5.31 13.18 -6.68
N LEU A 197 4.17 13.49 -6.05
CA LEU A 197 3.56 12.65 -5.01
C LEU A 197 3.14 11.27 -5.54
N ALA A 198 2.51 11.22 -6.71
CA ALA A 198 2.17 9.96 -7.37
C ALA A 198 3.43 9.16 -7.78
N LEU A 199 4.49 9.85 -8.22
CA LEU A 199 5.76 9.25 -8.59
C LEU A 199 6.54 8.71 -7.38
N VAL A 200 6.44 9.38 -6.22
CA VAL A 200 6.99 8.90 -4.94
C VAL A 200 6.27 7.64 -4.48
N ALA A 201 4.94 7.58 -4.59
CA ALA A 201 4.17 6.37 -4.28
C ALA A 201 4.54 5.19 -5.20
N ALA A 202 4.72 5.45 -6.49
CA ALA A 202 5.16 4.43 -7.46
C ALA A 202 6.62 3.99 -7.24
N HIS A 203 7.51 4.90 -6.85
CA HIS A 203 8.89 4.55 -6.46
C HIS A 203 8.91 3.72 -5.18
N ALA A 204 8.07 4.01 -4.20
CA ALA A 204 7.96 3.22 -2.97
C ALA A 204 7.58 1.76 -3.26
N GLU A 205 6.63 1.53 -4.20
CA GLU A 205 6.29 0.17 -4.66
C GLU A 205 7.44 -0.49 -5.45
N ALA A 206 8.13 0.26 -6.32
CA ALA A 206 9.26 -0.27 -7.11
C ALA A 206 10.52 -0.56 -6.27
N GLN A 207 10.73 0.15 -5.15
CA GLN A 207 11.87 -0.08 -4.25
C GLN A 207 11.66 -1.29 -3.33
N GLN A 208 10.44 -1.81 -3.22
CA GLN A 208 10.11 -2.91 -2.31
C GLN A 208 10.81 -4.21 -2.74
N VAL A 209 11.64 -4.76 -1.85
CA VAL A 209 12.32 -6.03 -2.07
C VAL A 209 11.38 -7.18 -1.72
N VAL A 210 11.15 -8.06 -2.69
CA VAL A 210 10.34 -9.27 -2.54
C VAL A 210 11.26 -10.47 -2.38
N ARG A 211 11.09 -11.17 -1.26
CA ARG A 211 11.65 -12.51 -1.05
C ARG A 211 10.64 -13.55 -1.50
N PHE A 212 11.03 -14.44 -2.39
CA PHE A 212 10.18 -15.51 -2.87
C PHE A 212 10.99 -16.78 -3.15
N GLY A 213 10.28 -17.91 -3.16
CA GLY A 213 10.86 -19.22 -3.38
C GLY A 213 10.16 -19.89 -4.55
N THR A 214 10.94 -20.57 -5.39
CA THR A 214 10.40 -21.32 -6.52
C THR A 214 10.82 -22.77 -6.40
N ARG A 215 9.88 -23.69 -6.62
CA ARG A 215 10.15 -25.13 -6.72
C ARG A 215 9.73 -25.62 -8.08
N ILE A 216 10.59 -26.43 -8.71
CA ILE A 216 10.26 -27.18 -9.91
C ILE A 216 10.00 -28.62 -9.49
N VAL A 217 8.81 -29.12 -9.80
CA VAL A 217 8.39 -30.48 -9.50
C VAL A 217 8.06 -31.20 -10.79
N LEU A 218 8.51 -32.44 -10.93
CA LEU A 218 8.06 -33.35 -11.97
C LEU A 218 6.88 -34.16 -11.45
N ALA A 219 5.72 -34.02 -12.10
CA ALA A 219 4.55 -34.84 -11.81
C ALA A 219 4.42 -35.96 -12.84
N SER A 220 4.37 -37.22 -12.40
CA SER A 220 4.30 -38.40 -13.28
C SER A 220 3.48 -39.54 -12.67
N ASP A 221 2.97 -40.43 -13.52
CA ASP A 221 2.30 -41.66 -13.08
C ASP A 221 3.30 -42.79 -12.81
N THR A 222 4.45 -42.74 -13.45
CA THR A 222 5.56 -43.69 -13.25
C THR A 222 6.46 -43.22 -12.10
N PRO A 223 6.97 -44.13 -11.25
CA PRO A 223 7.98 -43.80 -10.24
C PRO A 223 9.23 -43.18 -10.89
N PRO A 224 9.97 -42.32 -10.16
CA PRO A 224 11.19 -41.70 -10.68
C PRO A 224 12.23 -42.78 -11.05
N GLN A 225 12.73 -42.74 -12.30
CA GLN A 225 13.67 -43.75 -12.84
C GLN A 225 15.12 -43.53 -12.40
N THR A 226 15.42 -42.43 -11.70
CA THR A 226 16.77 -42.09 -11.24
C THR A 226 16.69 -41.54 -9.82
N ALA A 227 17.20 -42.27 -8.84
CA ALA A 227 17.55 -41.68 -7.56
C ALA A 227 18.72 -40.72 -7.79
N PRO A 228 18.66 -39.45 -7.34
CA PRO A 228 19.85 -38.61 -7.38
C PRO A 228 20.94 -39.25 -6.52
N SER A 229 22.15 -39.36 -7.07
CA SER A 229 23.39 -39.73 -6.38
C SER A 229 23.86 -38.62 -5.41
N ARG A 230 22.92 -38.08 -4.63
CA ARG A 230 23.15 -37.01 -3.66
C ARG A 230 22.57 -37.42 -2.32
N ALA A 231 23.27 -37.09 -1.25
CA ALA A 231 22.84 -37.35 0.12
C ALA A 231 21.36 -36.94 0.31
N PRO A 232 20.58 -37.67 1.11
CA PRO A 232 19.17 -37.36 1.33
C PRO A 232 19.06 -35.92 1.83
N GLU A 233 18.53 -35.03 0.99
CA GLU A 233 18.15 -33.70 1.44
C GLU A 233 17.09 -33.85 2.53
N PRO A 234 17.11 -33.01 3.58
CA PRO A 234 16.12 -33.07 4.63
C PRO A 234 14.69 -32.97 4.02
N PRO A 235 13.72 -33.73 4.57
CA PRO A 235 12.37 -33.80 4.03
C PRO A 235 11.76 -32.39 3.93
N ASP A 236 11.23 -32.05 2.75
CA ASP A 236 10.62 -30.74 2.51
C ASP A 236 9.18 -30.74 3.03
N GLU A 237 9.03 -30.51 4.34
CA GLU A 237 7.74 -30.47 5.05
C GLU A 237 6.71 -29.56 4.35
N ARG A 238 7.14 -28.48 3.68
CA ARG A 238 6.24 -27.57 2.95
C ARG A 238 5.68 -28.17 1.68
N LEU A 239 6.50 -28.90 0.91
CA LEU A 239 6.03 -29.60 -0.28
C LEU A 239 5.14 -30.76 0.13
N GLU A 240 5.55 -31.54 1.13
CA GLU A 240 4.77 -32.67 1.67
C GLU A 240 3.37 -32.23 2.13
N ALA A 241 3.28 -31.14 2.91
CA ALA A 241 2.00 -30.56 3.33
C ALA A 241 1.14 -30.08 2.14
N PHE A 242 1.75 -29.79 0.99
CA PHE A 242 1.09 -29.28 -0.20
C PHE A 242 0.75 -30.36 -1.25
N LEU A 243 1.33 -31.56 -1.14
CA LEU A 243 1.08 -32.68 -2.06
C LEU A 243 -0.41 -33.04 -2.22
N PRO A 244 -1.26 -33.05 -1.17
CA PRO A 244 -2.68 -33.36 -1.34
C PRO A 244 -3.38 -32.42 -2.32
N LYS A 245 -3.05 -31.13 -2.28
CA LYS A 245 -3.60 -30.11 -3.19
C LYS A 245 -3.08 -30.28 -4.61
N LEU A 246 -1.79 -30.61 -4.79
CA LEU A 246 -1.24 -30.91 -6.10
C LEU A 246 -1.90 -32.13 -6.75
N ARG A 247 -2.14 -33.20 -5.98
CA ARG A 247 -2.86 -34.40 -6.43
C ARG A 247 -4.27 -34.06 -6.88
N GLN A 248 -4.97 -33.18 -6.16
CA GLN A 248 -6.30 -32.70 -6.57
C GLN A 248 -6.26 -31.91 -7.89
N LEU A 249 -5.24 -31.06 -8.07
CA LEU A 249 -5.12 -30.18 -9.23
C LEU A 249 -4.66 -30.90 -10.51
N PHE A 250 -3.66 -31.77 -10.42
CA PHE A 250 -2.99 -32.36 -11.58
C PHE A 250 -3.17 -33.87 -11.73
N ARG A 251 -3.70 -34.56 -10.70
CA ARG A 251 -4.09 -35.99 -10.74
C ARG A 251 -2.95 -36.97 -11.10
N TYR A 252 -1.70 -36.64 -10.78
CA TYR A 252 -0.57 -37.56 -10.90
C TYR A 252 -0.33 -38.32 -9.59
N ASN A 253 0.30 -39.49 -9.70
CA ASN A 253 0.61 -40.33 -8.53
C ASN A 253 1.92 -39.93 -7.84
N HIS A 254 2.92 -39.48 -8.60
CA HIS A 254 4.25 -39.16 -8.12
C HIS A 254 4.60 -37.70 -8.39
N TYR A 255 5.23 -37.04 -7.40
CA TYR A 255 5.71 -35.66 -7.47
C TYR A 255 7.15 -35.62 -6.99
N THR A 256 8.09 -35.40 -7.89
CA THR A 256 9.53 -35.40 -7.59
C THR A 256 10.06 -33.98 -7.66
N SER A 257 10.61 -33.47 -6.56
CA SER A 257 11.33 -32.18 -6.57
C SER A 257 12.56 -32.29 -7.47
N LEU A 258 12.62 -31.46 -8.51
CA LEU A 258 13.79 -31.37 -9.39
C LEU A 258 14.75 -30.28 -8.92
N GLU A 259 14.24 -29.06 -8.71
CA GLU A 259 15.07 -27.88 -8.46
C GLU A 259 14.41 -26.95 -7.45
N ARG A 260 15.24 -26.21 -6.69
CA ARG A 260 14.81 -25.23 -5.70
C ARG A 260 15.56 -23.93 -5.88
N TYR A 261 14.82 -22.83 -6.03
CA TYR A 261 15.37 -21.50 -6.15
C TYR A 261 14.81 -20.57 -5.08
N ARG A 262 15.62 -19.58 -4.72
CA ARG A 262 15.22 -18.46 -3.87
C ARG A 262 15.59 -17.17 -4.60
N GLY A 263 14.66 -16.23 -4.64
CA GLY A 263 14.85 -14.91 -5.20
C GLY A 263 14.63 -13.85 -4.13
N GLU A 264 15.53 -12.87 -4.10
CA GLU A 264 15.36 -11.62 -3.37
C GLU A 264 15.62 -10.47 -4.33
N VAL A 265 14.55 -9.86 -4.85
CA VAL A 265 14.66 -8.79 -5.85
C VAL A 265 13.59 -7.74 -5.65
N LYS A 266 13.89 -6.52 -6.12
CA LYS A 266 12.93 -5.41 -6.16
C LYS A 266 11.74 -5.75 -7.06
N VAL A 267 10.58 -5.19 -6.75
CA VAL A 267 9.42 -5.23 -7.66
C VAL A 267 9.84 -4.67 -9.02
N GLY A 268 9.48 -5.41 -10.08
CA GLY A 268 9.84 -5.12 -11.48
C GLY A 268 11.15 -5.77 -11.94
N ALA A 269 12.02 -6.25 -11.04
CA ALA A 269 13.26 -6.91 -11.42
C ALA A 269 13.05 -8.42 -11.65
N THR A 270 13.67 -8.96 -12.70
CA THR A 270 13.51 -10.36 -13.13
C THR A 270 14.63 -11.23 -12.58
N GLN A 271 14.29 -12.32 -11.91
CA GLN A 271 15.21 -13.42 -11.62
C GLN A 271 15.14 -14.49 -12.70
N ARG A 272 16.28 -15.12 -12.97
CA ARG A 272 16.42 -16.13 -14.02
C ARG A 272 17.16 -17.35 -13.49
N TRP A 273 16.58 -18.53 -13.70
CA TRP A 273 17.21 -19.80 -13.34
C TRP A 273 17.13 -20.83 -14.46
N PRO A 274 18.17 -21.63 -14.69
CA PRO A 274 18.10 -22.78 -15.58
C PRO A 274 17.10 -23.80 -15.03
N VAL A 275 16.37 -24.47 -15.91
CA VAL A 275 15.40 -25.53 -15.56
C VAL A 275 15.61 -26.72 -16.51
N PRO A 276 15.36 -27.97 -16.07
CA PRO A 276 15.58 -29.15 -16.90
C PRO A 276 14.94 -29.11 -18.30
N GLY A 277 15.70 -29.60 -19.29
CA GLY A 277 15.31 -29.61 -20.70
C GLY A 277 15.70 -28.35 -21.47
N ASP A 278 16.84 -27.74 -21.15
CA ASP A 278 17.36 -26.50 -21.75
C ASP A 278 16.42 -25.30 -21.63
N ARG A 279 15.77 -25.20 -20.46
CA ARG A 279 14.79 -24.15 -20.16
C ARG A 279 15.37 -23.09 -19.24
N GLN A 280 14.80 -21.91 -19.32
CA GLN A 280 15.05 -20.78 -18.45
C GLN A 280 13.73 -20.34 -17.83
N LEU A 281 13.66 -20.37 -16.50
CA LEU A 281 12.55 -19.81 -15.75
C LEU A 281 12.88 -18.34 -15.44
N GLU A 282 12.03 -17.44 -15.91
CA GLU A 282 12.01 -16.04 -15.52
C GLU A 282 10.88 -15.79 -14.53
N VAL A 283 11.18 -15.17 -13.39
CA VAL A 283 10.17 -14.74 -12.40
C VAL A 283 10.38 -13.27 -12.08
N THR A 284 9.34 -12.48 -12.24
CA THR A 284 9.34 -11.04 -11.99
C THR A 284 8.20 -10.69 -11.04
N PRO A 285 8.46 -10.21 -9.80
CA PRO A 285 7.41 -9.65 -8.96
C PRO A 285 6.90 -8.36 -9.61
N GLN A 286 5.61 -8.25 -9.87
CA GLN A 286 4.99 -7.09 -10.55
C GLN A 286 4.36 -6.10 -9.58
N SER A 287 3.77 -6.60 -8.50
CA SER A 287 3.21 -5.77 -7.44
C SER A 287 3.12 -6.56 -6.15
N VAL A 288 3.20 -5.84 -5.03
CA VAL A 288 2.95 -6.37 -3.69
C VAL A 288 1.74 -5.63 -3.14
N ARG A 289 0.71 -6.38 -2.76
CA ARG A 289 -0.47 -5.83 -2.07
C ARG A 289 -0.67 -6.64 -0.81
N LYS A 290 -0.33 -6.06 0.34
CA LYS A 290 -0.34 -6.74 1.65
C LYS A 290 0.51 -8.02 1.61
N ASP A 291 -0.11 -9.19 1.81
CA ASP A 291 0.53 -10.51 1.82
C ASP A 291 0.48 -11.22 0.46
N THR A 292 -0.06 -10.57 -0.57
CA THR A 292 -0.18 -11.11 -1.91
C THR A 292 0.85 -10.46 -2.83
N VAL A 293 1.59 -11.29 -3.54
CA VAL A 293 2.52 -10.86 -4.58
C VAL A 293 2.01 -11.37 -5.92
N THR A 294 1.89 -10.46 -6.88
CA THR A 294 1.62 -10.82 -8.28
C THR A 294 2.95 -11.03 -8.97
N PHE A 295 3.16 -12.20 -9.56
CA PHE A 295 4.35 -12.56 -10.33
C PHE A 295 4.01 -12.68 -11.80
N ASN A 296 4.85 -12.13 -12.66
CA ASN A 296 4.95 -12.60 -14.04
C ASN A 296 5.96 -13.73 -14.09
N VAL A 297 5.54 -14.84 -14.69
CA VAL A 297 6.32 -16.08 -14.77
C VAL A 297 6.42 -16.50 -16.21
N ARG A 298 7.63 -16.73 -16.68
CA ARG A 298 7.89 -17.22 -18.02
C ARG A 298 8.81 -18.43 -17.97
N LEU A 299 8.51 -19.45 -18.75
CA LEU A 299 9.40 -20.58 -18.97
C LEU A 299 9.78 -20.58 -20.45
N ILE A 300 11.05 -20.39 -20.74
CA ILE A 300 11.58 -20.18 -22.09
C ILE A 300 12.47 -21.35 -22.46
N ARG A 301 12.32 -21.89 -23.67
CA ARG A 301 13.22 -22.88 -24.27
C ARG A 301 13.75 -22.33 -25.58
N GLY A 302 15.02 -21.97 -25.62
CA GLY A 302 15.59 -21.22 -26.76
C GLY A 302 14.90 -19.87 -26.94
N SER A 303 14.19 -19.67 -28.05
CA SER A 303 13.41 -18.45 -28.36
C SER A 303 11.92 -18.57 -28.04
N VAL A 304 11.42 -19.76 -27.65
CA VAL A 304 9.99 -20.00 -27.44
C VAL A 304 9.65 -19.88 -25.95
N ALA A 305 8.64 -19.08 -25.63
CA ALA A 305 8.04 -19.07 -24.30
C ALA A 305 6.99 -20.19 -24.21
N GLU A 306 7.34 -21.30 -23.56
CA GLU A 306 6.44 -22.44 -23.31
C GLU A 306 5.41 -22.13 -22.21
N VAL A 307 5.74 -21.19 -21.31
CA VAL A 307 4.81 -20.62 -20.32
C VAL A 307 5.03 -19.11 -20.27
N ALA A 308 3.94 -18.33 -20.26
CA ALA A 308 3.97 -16.91 -19.99
C ALA A 308 2.65 -16.52 -19.32
N THR A 309 2.68 -16.27 -18.01
CA THR A 309 1.45 -15.99 -17.25
C THR A 309 1.71 -15.01 -16.10
N SER A 310 0.64 -14.37 -15.64
CA SER A 310 0.63 -13.60 -14.41
C SER A 310 -0.12 -14.41 -13.34
N ILE A 311 0.49 -14.61 -12.18
CA ILE A 311 -0.10 -15.40 -11.09
C ILE A 311 0.10 -14.72 -9.76
N GLN A 312 -0.86 -14.91 -8.85
CA GLN A 312 -0.80 -14.38 -7.49
C GLN A 312 -0.45 -15.49 -6.51
N ALA A 313 0.58 -15.26 -5.70
CA ALA A 313 0.86 -16.08 -4.53
C ALA A 313 0.61 -15.24 -3.26
N GLN A 314 0.11 -15.89 -2.22
CA GLN A 314 -0.14 -15.28 -0.92
C GLN A 314 0.68 -15.99 0.15
N SER A 315 1.03 -15.29 1.23
CA SER A 315 1.65 -15.92 2.39
C SER A 315 0.84 -17.15 2.86
N GLY A 316 1.48 -18.32 2.92
CA GLY A 316 0.86 -19.59 3.26
C GLY A 316 0.07 -20.29 2.13
N ASN A 317 -0.23 -19.61 1.03
CA ASN A 317 -0.92 -20.20 -0.13
C ASN A 317 -0.10 -19.97 -1.41
N PRO A 318 0.78 -20.92 -1.78
CA PRO A 318 1.64 -20.76 -2.95
C PRO A 318 0.84 -20.76 -4.26
N ALA A 319 1.37 -20.04 -5.24
CA ALA A 319 0.91 -20.11 -6.61
C ALA A 319 1.44 -21.38 -7.29
N VAL A 320 0.63 -21.98 -8.15
CA VAL A 320 0.99 -23.20 -8.88
C VAL A 320 0.70 -23.02 -10.35
N ILE A 321 1.69 -23.35 -11.18
CA ILE A 321 1.59 -23.27 -12.64
C ILE A 321 1.94 -24.64 -13.22
N GLY A 322 1.04 -25.18 -14.03
CA GLY A 322 1.32 -26.32 -14.89
C GLY A 322 2.15 -25.88 -16.08
N GLY A 323 3.28 -26.54 -16.30
CA GLY A 323 4.21 -26.30 -17.39
C GLY A 323 4.14 -27.38 -18.48
N PRO A 324 5.11 -27.38 -19.40
CA PRO A 324 5.20 -28.34 -20.49
C PRO A 324 5.68 -29.72 -20.00
N ARG A 325 5.54 -30.73 -20.85
CA ARG A 325 6.01 -32.09 -20.57
C ARG A 325 7.55 -32.14 -20.49
N HIS A 326 8.06 -32.98 -19.60
CA HIS A 326 9.48 -33.28 -19.46
C HIS A 326 9.65 -34.76 -19.08
N GLY A 327 10.35 -35.53 -19.91
CA GLY A 327 10.43 -36.98 -19.75
C GLY A 327 9.03 -37.62 -19.78
N ALA A 328 8.74 -38.47 -18.79
CA ALA A 328 7.45 -39.16 -18.65
C ALA A 328 6.38 -38.34 -17.90
N GLY A 329 6.67 -37.09 -17.52
CA GLY A 329 5.80 -36.29 -16.67
C GLY A 329 5.59 -34.86 -17.17
N THR A 330 4.99 -34.05 -16.31
CA THR A 330 4.70 -32.63 -16.53
C THR A 330 5.46 -31.79 -15.50
N LEU A 331 6.09 -30.71 -15.95
CA LEU A 331 6.74 -29.76 -15.03
C LEU A 331 5.68 -28.93 -14.31
N ILE A 332 5.83 -28.77 -13.00
CA ILE A 332 5.00 -27.90 -12.18
C ILE A 332 5.92 -26.87 -11.52
N ILE A 333 5.56 -25.60 -11.66
CA ILE A 333 6.25 -24.48 -11.02
C ILE A 333 5.42 -24.05 -9.82
N ILE A 334 6.02 -24.05 -8.64
CA ILE A 334 5.35 -23.61 -7.41
C ILE A 334 6.10 -22.40 -6.86
N LEU A 335 5.37 -21.34 -6.54
CA LEU A 335 5.90 -20.06 -6.08
C LEU A 335 5.36 -19.72 -4.69
N TRP A 336 6.26 -19.52 -3.74
CA TRP A 336 5.95 -19.07 -2.38
C TRP A 336 6.41 -17.64 -2.17
N THR A 337 5.56 -16.82 -1.59
CA THR A 337 5.94 -15.51 -1.04
C THR A 337 6.61 -15.69 0.32
N ASN A 338 7.66 -14.92 0.58
CA ASN A 338 8.40 -14.92 1.84
C ASN A 338 8.77 -16.34 2.32
N PRO A 339 9.49 -17.15 1.52
CA PRO A 339 10.03 -18.39 2.02
C PRO A 339 11.02 -18.00 3.13
N THR A 340 10.67 -18.23 4.39
CA THR A 340 11.71 -18.22 5.42
C THR A 340 12.86 -19.14 4.98
N PRO A 341 14.12 -18.73 5.19
CA PRO A 341 15.30 -19.52 4.87
C PRO A 341 15.36 -20.87 5.58
#